data_AF-A0A4D4KMD1-F1
#
_entry.id   AF-A0A4D4KMD1-F1
#
_cell.length_a   1.000
_cell.length_b   1.000
_cell.length_c   1.000
_cell.angle_alpha   90.00
_cell.angle_beta   90.00
_cell.angle_gamma   90.00
#
_symmetry.space_group_name_H-M   'P 1'
#
loop_
_entity.id
_entity.type
_entity.pdbx_description
1 polymer ?
#
loop_
_entity_poly.entity_id
_entity_poly.type
_entity_poly.pdbx_seq_one_letter_code
_entity_poly.pdbx_strand_id
1 'polypeptide(L)'
;MTKAHDLALTKEPAPTTGRLHHLAYAVPETSDVIRAADVFLENDVFIEFGPAKHSRTQGFFLYVYEPGGNRVEVFTGGIHIFAPDFETVTWDTESQGRGTAWGLGVPESFHTHATPPFGGAPA
;
A
#
# COMPACT_ATOMS: atom_id res chain seq x y z
N MET A 1 -5.59 12.28 16.42
CA MET A 1 -5.43 11.73 15.06
C MET A 1 -4.06 12.18 14.59
N THR A 2 -3.11 11.27 14.42
CA THR A 2 -1.67 11.63 14.31
C THR A 2 -0.95 10.84 13.22
N LYS A 3 -1.69 10.28 12.25
CA LYS A 3 -1.17 9.43 11.18
C LYS A 3 -0.93 10.23 9.91
N ALA A 4 -0.13 9.70 9.00
CA ALA A 4 0.20 10.35 7.73
C ALA A 4 -1.04 10.64 6.86
N HIS A 5 -2.03 9.74 6.85
CA HIS A 5 -3.28 9.93 6.11
C HIS A 5 -4.41 9.04 6.63
N ASP A 6 -5.65 9.48 6.37
CA ASP A 6 -6.87 8.67 6.46
C ASP A 6 -7.30 8.13 5.08
N LEU A 7 -7.01 8.89 4.03
CA LEU A 7 -7.33 8.60 2.64
C LEU A 7 -6.16 9.01 1.77
N ALA A 8 -5.79 8.14 0.83
CA ALA A 8 -4.84 8.44 -0.23
C ALA A 8 -5.55 8.38 -1.59
N LEU A 9 -5.18 9.29 -2.49
CA LEU A 9 -5.65 9.29 -3.88
C LEU A 9 -4.48 8.93 -4.79
N THR A 10 -4.71 8.00 -5.71
CA THR A 10 -3.74 7.57 -6.71
C THR A 10 -4.29 7.79 -8.11
N LYS A 11 -3.39 7.93 -9.09
CA LYS A 11 -3.78 8.09 -10.48
C LYS A 11 -4.34 6.78 -11.00
N GLU A 12 -5.53 6.85 -11.57
CA GLU A 12 -6.20 5.74 -12.24
C GLU A 12 -5.73 5.69 -13.72
N PRO A 13 -4.99 4.64 -14.15
CA PRO A 13 -4.56 4.53 -15.55
C PRO A 13 -5.67 4.09 -16.51
N ALA A 14 -6.72 3.43 -16.03
CA ALA A 14 -7.85 3.00 -16.85
C ALA A 14 -8.86 4.14 -17.08
N PRO A 15 -9.64 4.14 -18.18
CA PRO A 15 -10.68 5.14 -18.42
C PRO A 15 -11.95 4.84 -17.58
N THR A 16 -11.78 4.83 -16.26
CA THR A 16 -12.81 4.61 -15.24
C THR A 16 -12.55 5.52 -14.04
N THR A 17 -13.48 5.55 -13.08
CA THR A 17 -13.35 6.34 -11.85
C THR A 17 -13.86 5.56 -10.64
N GLY A 18 -13.44 5.98 -9.44
CA GLY A 18 -13.99 5.47 -8.19
C GLY A 18 -13.57 4.04 -7.83
N ARG A 19 -12.45 3.54 -8.36
CA ARG A 19 -11.90 2.23 -7.96
C ARG A 19 -11.15 2.32 -6.64
N LEU A 20 -11.25 1.26 -5.84
CA LEU A 20 -10.54 1.06 -4.60
C LEU A 20 -9.16 0.47 -4.88
N HIS A 21 -8.10 1.19 -4.50
CA HIS A 21 -6.75 0.67 -4.64
C HIS A 21 -6.40 -0.33 -3.54
N HIS A 22 -6.66 -0.01 -2.27
CA HIS A 22 -6.51 -0.93 -1.15
C HIS A 22 -7.21 -0.40 0.10
N LEU A 23 -7.45 -1.29 1.07
CA LEU A 23 -7.71 -0.94 2.47
C LEU A 23 -6.48 -1.28 3.32
N ALA A 24 -6.20 -0.49 4.35
CA ALA A 24 -5.03 -0.69 5.20
C ALA A 24 -5.40 -1.00 6.65
N TYR A 25 -4.79 -2.04 7.22
CA TYR A 25 -4.89 -2.41 8.62
C TYR A 25 -3.55 -2.23 9.32
N ALA A 26 -3.57 -1.46 10.42
CA ALA A 26 -2.38 -1.22 11.22
C ALA A 26 -2.14 -2.37 12.20
N VAL A 27 -0.89 -2.81 12.32
CA VAL A 27 -0.43 -3.72 13.38
C VAL A 27 0.63 -3.03 14.26
N PRO A 28 0.80 -3.47 15.52
CA PRO A 28 1.70 -2.80 16.47
C PRO A 28 3.17 -2.77 16.05
N GLU A 29 3.69 -3.87 15.51
CA GLU A 29 5.12 -4.04 15.27
C GLU A 29 5.45 -4.59 13.89
N THR A 30 6.70 -4.38 13.44
CA THR A 30 7.22 -4.96 12.19
C THR A 30 7.16 -6.49 12.20
N SER A 31 7.38 -7.09 13.37
CA SER A 31 7.27 -8.54 13.59
C SER A 31 5.86 -9.08 13.25
N ASP A 32 4.81 -8.29 13.50
CA ASP A 32 3.43 -8.67 13.16
C ASP A 32 3.18 -8.65 11.65
N VAL A 33 3.80 -7.73 10.91
CA VAL A 33 3.73 -7.73 9.44
C VAL A 33 4.43 -8.96 8.86
N ILE A 34 5.57 -9.34 9.44
CA ILE A 34 6.31 -10.55 9.04
C ILE A 34 5.46 -11.80 9.35
N ARG A 35 4.90 -11.89 10.56
CA ARG A 35 3.99 -12.99 10.94
C ARG A 35 2.76 -13.05 10.03
N ALA A 36 2.22 -11.92 9.59
CA ALA A 36 1.12 -11.89 8.65
C ALA A 36 1.52 -12.51 7.30
N ALA A 37 2.75 -12.25 6.81
CA ALA A 37 3.25 -12.88 5.59
C ALA A 37 3.28 -14.42 5.70
N ASP A 38 3.75 -14.96 6.82
CA ASP A 38 3.75 -16.41 7.07
C ASP A 38 2.31 -16.97 7.06
N VAL A 39 1.38 -16.32 7.77
CA VAL A 39 -0.04 -16.73 7.80
C VAL A 39 -0.66 -16.69 6.40
N PHE A 40 -0.39 -15.66 5.60
CA PHE A 40 -0.90 -15.56 4.23
C PHE A 40 -0.33 -16.66 3.34
N LEU A 41 0.97 -16.94 3.45
CA LEU A 41 1.62 -18.03 2.73
C LEU A 41 1.03 -19.39 3.09
N GLU A 42 0.80 -19.67 4.38
CA GLU A 42 0.21 -20.91 4.88
C GLU A 42 -1.25 -21.13 4.45
N ASN A 43 -1.95 -20.06 4.06
CA ASN A 43 -3.36 -20.08 3.66
C ASN A 43 -3.55 -19.79 2.16
N ASP A 44 -2.50 -19.93 1.35
CA ASP A 44 -2.53 -19.72 -0.10
C ASP A 44 -3.08 -18.33 -0.52
N VAL A 45 -2.88 -17.30 0.31
CA VAL A 45 -3.25 -15.92 0.00
C VAL A 45 -2.16 -15.29 -0.85
N PHE A 46 -2.54 -14.73 -1.99
CA PHE A 46 -1.59 -14.12 -2.92
C PHE A 46 -0.95 -12.86 -2.31
N ILE A 47 0.37 -12.93 -2.09
CA ILE A 47 1.19 -11.79 -1.69
C ILE A 47 1.66 -11.06 -2.95
N GLU A 48 1.20 -9.83 -3.13
CA GLU A 48 1.52 -9.03 -4.31
C GLU A 48 2.85 -8.28 -4.14
N PHE A 49 3.03 -7.63 -2.99
CA PHE A 49 4.11 -6.64 -2.83
C PHE A 49 4.57 -6.49 -1.38
N GLY A 50 5.88 -6.48 -1.18
CA GLY A 50 6.52 -6.43 0.15
C GLY A 50 6.89 -7.82 0.67
N PRO A 51 7.25 -7.95 1.97
CA PRO A 51 7.34 -6.86 2.94
C PRO A 51 8.43 -5.83 2.59
N ALA A 52 8.13 -4.54 2.73
CA ALA A 52 9.09 -3.47 2.49
C ALA A 52 8.71 -2.19 3.26
N LYS A 53 9.51 -1.13 3.12
CA LYS A 53 9.22 0.18 3.73
C LYS A 53 8.87 1.21 2.65
N HIS A 54 7.81 1.97 2.86
CA HIS A 54 7.42 3.10 2.03
C HIS A 54 8.45 4.24 2.13
N SER A 55 8.81 4.85 1.01
CA SER A 55 9.74 5.99 1.00
C SER A 55 9.11 7.30 1.48
N ARG A 56 7.80 7.50 1.28
CA ARG A 56 7.11 8.75 1.61
C ARG A 56 6.53 8.76 3.02
N THR A 57 5.64 7.82 3.30
CA THR A 57 4.94 7.70 4.60
C THR A 57 5.77 7.01 5.67
N GLN A 58 6.90 6.39 5.28
CA GLN A 58 7.85 5.69 6.16
C GLN A 58 7.29 4.42 6.84
N GLY A 59 6.08 3.98 6.51
CA GLY A 59 5.48 2.77 7.05
C GLY A 59 6.11 1.49 6.49
N PHE A 60 6.22 0.45 7.30
CA PHE A 60 6.54 -0.90 6.85
C PHE A 60 5.25 -1.60 6.43
N PHE A 61 5.23 -2.24 5.26
CA PHE A 61 4.01 -2.70 4.61
C PHE A 61 4.15 -4.10 4.03
N LEU A 62 3.00 -4.75 3.84
CA LEU A 62 2.78 -5.95 3.04
C LEU A 62 1.43 -5.82 2.32
N TYR A 63 1.39 -6.07 1.01
CA TYR A 63 0.17 -6.07 0.22
C TYR A 63 -0.21 -7.48 -0.23
N VAL A 64 -1.48 -7.81 -0.06
CA VAL A 64 -2.08 -9.09 -0.46
C VAL A 64 -3.39 -8.86 -1.19
N TYR A 65 -3.86 -9.87 -1.91
CA TYR A 65 -5.24 -9.93 -2.40
C TYR A 65 -6.06 -10.86 -1.52
N GLU A 66 -7.13 -10.34 -0.92
CA GLU A 66 -8.10 -11.19 -0.24
C GLU A 66 -8.95 -11.97 -1.27
N PRO A 67 -9.66 -13.05 -0.89
CA PRO A 67 -10.36 -13.92 -1.84
C PRO A 67 -11.35 -13.26 -2.81
N GLY A 68 -11.92 -12.10 -2.46
CA GLY A 68 -12.76 -11.27 -3.34
C GLY A 68 -11.99 -10.40 -4.34
N GLY A 69 -10.65 -10.46 -4.35
CA GLY A 69 -9.77 -9.74 -5.26
C GLY A 69 -9.41 -8.32 -4.82
N ASN A 70 -9.91 -7.85 -3.67
CA ASN A 70 -9.51 -6.54 -3.15
C ASN A 70 -8.08 -6.61 -2.61
N ARG A 71 -7.31 -5.54 -2.84
CA ARG A 71 -6.00 -5.41 -2.22
C ARG A 71 -6.14 -4.96 -0.77
N VAL A 72 -5.40 -5.60 0.11
CA VAL A 72 -5.28 -5.23 1.53
C VAL A 72 -3.82 -4.94 1.84
N GLU A 73 -3.57 -3.87 2.59
CA GLU A 73 -2.28 -3.55 3.19
C GLU A 73 -2.29 -3.92 4.66
N VAL A 74 -1.30 -4.69 5.11
CA VAL A 74 -0.94 -4.81 6.52
C VAL A 74 0.26 -3.90 6.74
N PHE A 75 0.12 -2.90 7.61
CA PHE A 75 1.17 -1.90 7.80
C PHE A 75 1.46 -1.60 9.27
N THR A 76 2.65 -1.04 9.52
CA THR A 76 3.02 -0.53 10.83
C THR A 76 4.00 0.65 10.73
N GLY A 77 4.10 1.43 11.80
CA GLY A 77 4.96 2.61 11.89
C GLY A 77 4.51 3.74 10.97
N GLY A 78 5.49 4.42 10.39
CA GLY A 78 5.27 5.61 9.56
C GLY A 78 5.41 6.92 10.33
N ILE A 79 5.31 8.03 9.60
CA ILE A 79 5.39 9.36 10.20
C ILE A 79 4.14 9.68 11.01
N HIS A 80 4.33 10.36 12.13
CA HIS A 80 3.25 10.92 12.91
C HIS A 80 3.19 12.43 12.78
N ILE A 81 2.02 12.95 12.42
CA ILE A 81 1.77 14.37 12.25
C ILE A 81 0.98 14.86 13.47
N PHE A 82 1.68 15.45 14.43
CA PHE A 82 1.09 16.00 15.66
C PHE A 82 0.89 17.51 15.58
N ALA A 83 1.78 18.20 14.86
CA ALA A 83 1.78 19.64 14.75
C ALA A 83 0.64 20.08 13.81
N PRO A 84 -0.24 21.00 14.24
CA PRO A 84 -1.35 21.47 13.41
C PRO A 84 -0.89 22.32 12.21
N ASP A 85 0.34 22.83 12.25
CA ASP A 85 1.01 23.63 11.24
C ASP A 85 2.04 22.82 10.41
N PHE A 86 1.99 21.49 10.47
CA PHE A 86 2.84 20.63 9.66
C PHE A 86 2.64 20.95 8.16
N GLU A 87 3.73 21.35 7.49
CA GLU A 87 3.68 21.71 6.08
C GLU A 87 3.63 20.49 5.15
N THR A 88 2.94 20.62 4.03
CA THR A 88 2.86 19.58 3.01
C THR A 88 4.23 19.30 2.41
N VAL A 89 4.66 18.03 2.47
CA VAL A 89 5.85 17.57 1.77
C VAL A 89 5.48 17.20 0.34
N THR A 90 6.16 17.78 -0.64
CA THR A 90 6.00 17.46 -2.06
C THR A 90 7.22 16.70 -2.55
N TRP A 91 6.99 15.55 -3.17
CA TRP A 91 8.05 14.72 -3.75
C TRP A 91 8.03 14.83 -5.26
N ASP A 92 9.20 15.05 -5.85
CA ASP A 92 9.38 14.95 -7.30
C ASP A 92 9.62 13.50 -7.70
N THR A 93 8.71 12.94 -8.49
CA THR A 93 8.77 11.56 -8.95
C THR A 93 9.92 11.26 -9.91
N GLU A 94 10.46 12.28 -10.60
CA GLU A 94 11.57 12.10 -11.55
C GLU A 94 12.94 12.11 -10.85
N SER A 95 13.11 12.99 -9.85
CA SER A 95 14.41 13.18 -9.17
C SER A 95 14.54 12.51 -7.79
N GLN A 96 13.44 12.22 -7.07
CA GLN A 96 13.50 11.77 -5.66
C GLN A 96 13.28 10.27 -5.42
N GLY A 97 13.33 9.44 -6.45
CA GLY A 97 13.51 7.99 -6.29
C GLY A 97 12.33 7.20 -5.69
N ARG A 98 12.29 5.93 -6.14
CA ARG A 98 11.51 4.73 -5.77
C ARG A 98 10.38 4.85 -4.73
N GLY A 99 9.23 4.25 -5.06
CA GLY A 99 8.10 4.09 -4.13
C GLY A 99 8.43 3.34 -2.83
N THR A 100 9.55 2.63 -2.78
CA THR A 100 10.05 1.91 -1.60
C THR A 100 11.40 2.49 -1.12
N ALA A 101 11.59 2.52 0.19
CA ALA A 101 12.78 3.09 0.84
C ALA A 101 14.05 2.25 0.63
N TRP A 102 13.91 0.94 0.41
CA TRP A 102 15.04 0.01 0.24
C TRP A 102 15.20 -0.49 -1.20
N GLY A 103 14.50 0.15 -2.13
CA GLY A 103 14.70 -0.04 -3.55
C GLY A 103 14.07 -1.30 -4.14
N LEU A 104 13.17 -1.97 -3.42
CA LEU A 104 12.28 -3.01 -3.97
C LEU A 104 11.45 -2.43 -5.13
N GLY A 105 11.47 -3.12 -6.27
CA GLY A 105 10.70 -2.71 -7.46
C GLY A 105 9.19 -2.79 -7.19
N VAL A 106 8.46 -1.77 -7.64
CA VAL A 106 7.00 -1.76 -7.56
C VAL A 106 6.45 -2.65 -8.68
N PRO A 107 5.65 -3.69 -8.39
CA PRO A 107 5.09 -4.55 -9.42
C PRO A 107 4.07 -3.78 -10.28
N GLU A 108 3.96 -4.14 -11.56
CA GLU A 108 3.04 -3.48 -12.50
C GLU A 108 1.58 -3.53 -12.03
N SER A 109 1.19 -4.64 -11.40
CA SER A 109 -0.15 -4.82 -10.81
C SER A 109 -0.48 -3.74 -9.77
N PHE A 110 0.51 -3.19 -9.09
CA PHE A 110 0.32 -2.11 -8.12
C PHE A 110 -0.16 -0.81 -8.78
N HIS A 111 0.04 -0.64 -10.08
CA HIS A 111 -0.46 0.50 -10.83
C HIS A 111 -1.80 0.23 -11.52
N THR A 112 -2.07 -1.02 -11.90
CA THR A 112 -3.18 -1.36 -12.80
C THR A 112 -4.35 -2.07 -12.10
N HIS A 113 -4.07 -2.86 -11.07
CA HIS A 113 -5.09 -3.60 -10.31
C HIS A 113 -5.75 -2.70 -9.26
N ALA A 114 -7.07 -2.60 -9.33
CA ALA A 114 -7.95 -1.92 -8.38
C ALA A 114 -9.37 -2.47 -8.56
N THR A 115 -10.19 -2.39 -7.52
CA THR A 115 -11.54 -2.99 -7.53
C THR A 115 -12.65 -1.93 -7.64
N PRO A 116 -13.72 -2.18 -8.42
CA PRO A 116 -13.94 -3.35 -9.28
C PRO A 116 -12.98 -3.37 -10.48
N PRO A 117 -12.65 -4.54 -11.05
CA PRO A 117 -11.75 -4.64 -12.20
C PRO A 117 -12.32 -3.91 -13.41
N PHE A 118 -11.44 -3.29 -14.21
CA PHE A 118 -11.80 -2.64 -15.46
C PHE A 118 -11.57 -3.59 -16.63
N GLY A 119 -12.62 -3.94 -17.38
CA GLY A 119 -12.50 -4.69 -18.66
C GLY A 119 -12.82 -6.19 -18.65
N GLY A 120 -13.17 -6.83 -17.52
CA GLY A 120 -13.61 -8.24 -17.50
C GLY A 120 -13.36 -8.97 -16.18
N ALA A 121 -14.09 -10.07 -15.96
CA ALA A 121 -14.43 -10.73 -14.68
C ALA A 121 -13.27 -11.03 -13.70
N PRO A 122 -13.55 -11.11 -12.38
CA PRO A 122 -12.58 -11.53 -11.36
C PRO A 122 -12.01 -12.92 -11.70
N ALA A 123 -10.69 -13.06 -11.53
CA ALA A 123 -10.01 -14.36 -11.53
C ALA A 123 -10.49 -15.21 -10.34
#